data_AF-A0A067XMT5-F1
#
_entry.id   AF-A0A067XMT5-F1
#
_cell.length_a   1.000
_cell.length_b   1.000
_cell.length_c   1.000
_cell.angle_alpha   90.00
_cell.angle_beta   90.00
_cell.angle_gamma   90.00
#
_symmetry.space_group_name_H-M   'P 1'
#
loop_
_entity.id
_entity.type
_entity.pdbx_description
1 polymer ?
#
loop_
_entity_poly.entity_id
_entity_poly.type
_entity_poly.pdbx_seq_one_letter_code
_entity_poly.pdbx_strand_id
1 'polypeptide(L)'
;MMGLPLMAVPMLLDTGADPVYLARQWARMYYYGVRTMPPLAITTFILYVWTIIRRRSQHQAWYILAVAAVVTMGMIPFTWYVLAPTNNALFRLAEGPEAASGTTAGSLEEVTELLVRWNKLHIARSLFPLTGVVIALSDAM
;
A
#
# COMPACT_ATOMS: atom_id res chain seq x y z
N MET A 1 -2.37 -1.09 -8.42
CA MET A 1 -0.98 -1.17 -7.90
C MET A 1 -0.58 -2.61 -7.55
N MET A 2 -0.91 -3.60 -8.39
CA MET A 2 -0.71 -5.01 -8.05
C MET A 2 0.68 -5.56 -8.41
N GLY A 3 1.54 -4.78 -9.07
CA GLY A 3 2.88 -5.25 -9.46
C GLY A 3 3.79 -5.59 -8.28
N LEU A 4 3.78 -4.78 -7.21
CA LEU A 4 4.60 -5.08 -6.02
C LEU A 4 4.16 -6.41 -5.39
N PRO A 5 2.85 -6.65 -5.15
CA PRO A 5 2.41 -7.93 -4.60
C PRO A 5 2.57 -9.15 -5.50
N LEU A 6 2.35 -8.96 -6.80
CA LEU A 6 2.28 -10.08 -7.75
C LEU A 6 3.64 -10.53 -8.26
N MET A 7 4.64 -9.64 -8.27
CA MET A 7 5.95 -9.94 -8.86
C MET A 7 7.09 -9.70 -7.87
N ALA A 8 7.11 -8.55 -7.19
CA ALA A 8 8.25 -8.18 -6.37
C ALA A 8 8.37 -9.05 -5.11
N VAL A 9 7.28 -9.29 -4.38
CA VAL A 9 7.35 -10.15 -3.17
C VAL A 9 7.72 -11.60 -3.50
N PRO A 10 7.10 -12.28 -4.48
CA PRO A 10 7.54 -13.62 -4.88
C PRO A 10 9.02 -13.65 -5.28
N MET A 11 9.49 -12.68 -6.07
CA MET A 11 10.89 -12.60 -6.46
C MET A 11 11.84 -12.44 -5.27
N LEU A 12 11.47 -11.62 -4.28
CA LEU A 12 12.24 -11.48 -3.03
C LEU A 12 12.29 -12.80 -2.25
N LEU A 13 11.16 -13.49 -2.12
CA LEU A 13 11.09 -14.78 -1.42
C LEU A 13 11.86 -15.90 -2.14
N ASP A 14 11.87 -15.90 -3.47
CA ASP A 14 12.55 -16.93 -4.27
C ASP A 14 14.08 -16.73 -4.30
N THR A 15 14.57 -15.50 -4.12
CA THR A 15 15.99 -15.15 -4.25
C THR A 15 16.70 -14.86 -2.94
N GLY A 16 15.96 -14.57 -1.87
CA GLY A 16 16.52 -14.18 -0.57
C GLY A 16 16.95 -15.37 0.28
N ALA A 17 18.26 -15.55 0.47
CA ALA A 17 18.80 -16.51 1.45
C ALA A 17 19.16 -15.87 2.79
N ASP A 18 19.46 -14.57 2.80
CA ASP A 18 19.84 -13.81 4.01
C ASP A 18 18.65 -12.96 4.52
N PRO A 19 18.21 -13.15 5.78
CA PRO A 19 17.02 -12.50 6.31
C PRO A 19 17.15 -10.96 6.35
N VAL A 20 18.32 -10.45 6.74
CA VAL A 20 18.56 -9.01 6.89
C VAL A 20 18.57 -8.34 5.51
N TYR A 21 19.27 -8.96 4.56
CA TYR A 21 19.33 -8.49 3.18
C TYR A 21 17.94 -8.51 2.53
N LEU A 22 17.16 -9.58 2.74
CA LEU A 22 15.79 -9.69 2.25
C LEU A 22 14.89 -8.58 2.82
N ALA A 23 14.97 -8.33 4.13
CA ALA A 23 14.25 -7.22 4.78
C ALA A 23 14.68 -5.84 4.23
N ARG A 24 15.98 -5.64 3.98
CA ARG A 24 16.52 -4.40 3.39
C ARG A 24 16.06 -4.19 1.95
N GLN A 25 15.99 -5.25 1.14
CA GLN A 25 15.45 -5.16 -0.22
C GLN A 25 13.99 -4.74 -0.20
N TRP A 26 13.18 -5.34 0.69
CA TRP A 26 11.81 -4.88 0.91
C TRP A 26 11.74 -3.43 1.38
N ALA A 27 12.59 -3.01 2.32
CA ALA A 27 12.60 -1.64 2.85
C ALA A 27 12.93 -0.62 1.75
N ARG A 28 13.88 -0.96 0.86
CA ARG A 28 14.21 -0.14 -0.31
C ARG A 28 13.04 -0.07 -1.29
N MET A 29 12.34 -1.17 -1.54
CA MET A 29 11.12 -1.20 -2.36
C MET A 29 10.02 -0.32 -1.76
N TYR A 30 9.78 -0.42 -0.45
CA TYR A 30 8.84 0.42 0.27
C TYR A 30 9.20 1.91 0.14
N TYR A 31 10.48 2.25 0.30
CA TYR A 31 10.98 3.62 0.17
C TYR A 31 10.64 4.24 -1.19
N TYR A 32 10.81 3.50 -2.29
CA TYR A 32 10.40 4.00 -3.61
C TYR A 32 8.87 4.13 -3.74
N GLY A 33 8.12 3.19 -3.16
CA GLY A 33 6.66 3.23 -3.15
C GLY A 33 6.10 4.47 -2.43
N VAL A 34 6.60 4.79 -1.23
CA VAL A 34 6.14 5.96 -0.46
C VAL A 34 6.56 7.29 -1.09
N ARG A 35 7.60 7.30 -1.94
CA ARG A 35 8.01 8.51 -2.69
C ARG A 35 7.15 8.78 -3.92
N THR A 36 6.62 7.73 -4.54
CA THR A 36 5.96 7.83 -5.85
C THR A 36 4.43 7.82 -5.74
N MET A 37 3.87 7.09 -4.77
CA MET A 37 2.43 6.80 -4.74
C MET A 37 1.58 7.80 -3.97
N PRO A 38 2.04 8.41 -2.85
CA PRO A 38 1.27 9.47 -2.21
C PRO A 38 0.96 10.66 -3.11
N PRO A 39 1.88 11.17 -3.96
CA PRO A 39 1.54 12.22 -4.94
C PRO A 39 0.39 11.82 -5.87
N LEU A 40 0.37 10.57 -6.33
CA LEU A 40 -0.71 10.06 -7.18
C LEU A 40 -2.03 10.01 -6.41
N ALA A 41 -2.03 9.49 -5.18
CA ALA A 41 -3.22 9.44 -4.33
C ALA A 41 -3.79 10.84 -4.02
N ILE A 42 -2.92 11.81 -3.75
CA ILE A 42 -3.30 13.22 -3.53
C ILE A 42 -3.91 13.80 -4.80
N THR A 43 -3.30 13.55 -5.96
CA THR A 43 -3.81 14.02 -7.26
C THR A 43 -5.21 13.44 -7.53
N THR A 44 -5.39 12.14 -7.32
CA THR A 44 -6.69 11.48 -7.45
C THR A 44 -7.73 12.07 -6.50
N PHE A 45 -7.36 12.34 -5.24
CA PHE A 45 -8.25 12.98 -4.28
C PHE A 45 -8.68 14.39 -4.71
N ILE A 46 -7.74 15.21 -5.19
CA ILE A 46 -8.04 16.55 -5.73
C ILE A 46 -9.01 16.47 -6.90
N LEU A 47 -8.81 15.50 -7.81
CA LEU A 47 -9.73 15.29 -8.94
C LEU A 47 -11.13 14.90 -8.48
N TYR A 48 -11.25 13.97 -7.53
CA TYR A 48 -12.55 13.62 -6.94
C TYR A 48 -13.25 14.84 -6.36
N VAL A 49 -12.56 15.62 -5.50
CA VAL A 49 -13.13 16.82 -4.86
C VAL A 49 -13.56 17.84 -5.91
N TRP A 50 -12.70 18.13 -6.89
CA TRP A 50 -13.00 19.09 -7.95
C TRP A 50 -14.24 18.67 -8.76
N THR A 51 -14.32 17.40 -9.17
CA THR A 51 -15.48 16.89 -9.92
C THR A 51 -16.75 16.90 -9.07
N ILE A 52 -16.69 16.55 -7.78
CA ILE A 52 -17.84 16.63 -6.86
C ILE A 52 -18.34 18.08 -6.75
N ILE A 53 -17.44 19.04 -6.54
CA ILE A 53 -17.79 20.47 -6.44
C ILE A 53 -18.46 20.95 -7.74
N ARG A 54 -17.89 20.60 -8.89
CA ARG A 54 -18.43 20.97 -10.20
C ARG A 54 -19.80 20.36 -10.45
N ARG A 55 -19.99 19.07 -10.16
CA ARG A 55 -21.30 18.43 -10.31
C ARG A 55 -22.34 19.05 -9.39
N ARG A 56 -21.97 19.35 -8.15
CA ARG A 56 -22.85 20.02 -7.19
C ARG A 56 -23.26 21.41 -7.68
N SER A 57 -22.34 22.20 -8.25
CA SER A 57 -22.67 23.53 -8.80
C SER A 57 -23.53 23.45 -10.07
N GLN A 58 -23.49 22.31 -10.79
CA GLN A 58 -24.33 22.03 -11.95
C GLN A 58 -25.64 21.30 -11.59
N HIS A 59 -25.98 21.17 -10.30
CA HIS A 59 -27.15 20.41 -9.81
C HIS A 59 -27.19 18.95 -10.29
N GLN A 60 -26.03 18.37 -10.59
CA GLN A 60 -25.89 16.98 -11.01
C GLN A 60 -25.69 16.06 -9.80
N ALA A 61 -26.02 14.78 -9.97
CA ALA A 61 -25.73 13.75 -8.98
C ALA A 61 -24.21 13.64 -8.74
N TRP A 62 -23.79 13.79 -7.48
CA TRP A 62 -22.39 13.74 -7.05
C TRP A 62 -22.14 12.70 -5.96
N TYR A 63 -23.20 12.10 -5.41
CA TYR A 63 -23.13 11.24 -4.23
C TYR A 63 -22.39 9.93 -4.52
N ILE A 64 -22.56 9.32 -5.70
CA ILE A 64 -21.84 8.09 -6.06
C ILE A 64 -20.34 8.37 -6.16
N LEU A 65 -19.96 9.52 -6.73
CA LEU A 65 -18.56 9.95 -6.80
C LEU A 65 -17.97 10.24 -5.41
N ALA A 66 -18.78 10.79 -4.49
CA ALA A 66 -18.37 10.96 -3.10
C ALA A 66 -18.15 9.61 -2.39
N VAL A 67 -19.02 8.62 -2.63
CA VAL A 67 -18.83 7.26 -2.11
C VAL A 67 -17.56 6.64 -2.69
N ALA A 68 -17.31 6.76 -4.01
CA ALA A 68 -16.08 6.31 -4.65
C ALA A 68 -14.82 6.94 -4.01
N ALA A 69 -14.86 8.25 -3.74
CA ALA A 69 -13.77 8.96 -3.08
C ALA A 69 -13.54 8.44 -1.65
N VAL A 70 -14.60 8.27 -0.86
CA VAL A 70 -14.51 7.73 0.51
C VAL A 70 -13.95 6.31 0.52
N VAL A 71 -14.44 5.43 -0.35
CA VAL A 71 -13.93 4.06 -0.48
C VAL A 71 -12.45 4.07 -0.87
N THR A 72 -12.06 4.90 -1.83
CA THR A 72 -10.66 5.05 -2.23
C THR A 72 -9.77 5.52 -1.07
N MET A 73 -10.22 6.52 -0.31
CA MET A 73 -9.48 7.07 0.83
C MET A 73 -9.45 6.15 2.04
N GLY A 74 -10.34 5.15 2.13
CA GLY A 74 -10.31 4.10 3.15
C GLY A 74 -8.98 3.33 3.21
N MET A 75 -8.19 3.35 2.14
CA MET A 75 -6.83 2.79 2.14
C MET A 75 -5.88 3.48 3.13
N ILE A 76 -6.12 4.74 3.50
CA ILE A 76 -5.28 5.53 4.39
C ILE A 76 -5.35 4.99 5.83
N PRO A 77 -6.53 4.95 6.50
CA PRO A 77 -6.64 4.36 7.83
C PRO A 77 -6.27 2.88 7.81
N PHE A 78 -6.59 2.13 6.76
CA PHE A 78 -6.13 0.75 6.61
C PHE A 78 -4.59 0.66 6.67
N THR A 79 -3.89 1.56 5.99
CA THR A 79 -2.43 1.60 6.01
C THR A 79 -1.90 1.90 7.40
N TRP A 80 -2.44 2.90 8.09
CA TRP A 80 -1.94 3.32 9.40
C TRP A 80 -2.26 2.31 10.51
N TYR A 81 -3.45 1.73 10.53
CA TYR A 81 -3.88 0.88 11.65
C TYR A 81 -3.64 -0.60 11.40
N VAL A 82 -3.73 -1.08 10.16
CA VAL A 82 -3.63 -2.51 9.85
C VAL A 82 -2.26 -2.87 9.27
N LEU A 83 -1.74 -2.04 8.38
CA LEU A 83 -0.52 -2.35 7.62
C LEU A 83 0.76 -1.87 8.32
N ALA A 84 0.69 -0.76 9.07
CA ALA A 84 1.84 -0.18 9.75
C ALA A 84 2.54 -1.12 10.75
N PRO A 85 1.85 -1.96 11.56
CA PRO A 85 2.52 -2.90 12.45
C PRO A 85 3.46 -3.86 11.69
N THR A 86 3.00 -4.37 10.54
CA THR A 86 3.82 -5.25 9.68
C THR A 86 4.98 -4.49 9.05
N ASN A 87 4.76 -3.25 8.58
CA ASN A 87 5.87 -2.42 8.08
C ASN A 87 6.93 -2.19 9.15
N ASN A 88 6.51 -1.82 10.37
CA ASN A 88 7.43 -1.53 11.47
C ASN A 88 8.24 -2.75 11.88
N ALA A 89 7.63 -3.94 11.88
CA ALA A 89 8.35 -5.19 12.10
C ALA A 89 9.41 -5.41 11.03
N LEU A 90 9.06 -5.30 9.74
CA LEU A 90 10.02 -5.45 8.63
C LEU A 90 11.13 -4.39 8.67
N PHE A 91 10.83 -3.14 9.00
CA PHE A 91 11.84 -2.09 9.19
C PHE A 91 12.79 -2.40 10.34
N ARG A 92 12.29 -2.94 11.46
CA ARG A 92 13.13 -3.35 12.57
C ARG A 92 14.10 -4.47 12.18
N LEU A 93 13.68 -5.42 11.34
CA LEU A 93 14.56 -6.49 10.85
C LEU A 93 15.57 -5.97 9.80
N ALA A 94 15.20 -4.94 9.03
CA ALA A 94 16.08 -4.35 8.01
C ALA A 94 17.15 -3.39 8.58
N GLU A 95 16.78 -2.60 9.59
CA GLU A 95 17.52 -1.43 10.08
C GLU A 95 17.65 -1.37 11.61
N GLY A 96 17.18 -2.39 12.34
CA GLY A 96 17.24 -2.42 13.80
C GLY A 96 18.65 -2.64 14.36
N PRO A 97 18.83 -2.50 15.69
CA PRO A 97 20.13 -2.65 16.34
C PRO A 97 20.80 -4.00 16.06
N GLU A 98 20.02 -5.07 15.99
CA GLU A 98 20.53 -6.41 15.66
C GLU A 98 21.11 -6.44 14.23
N ALA A 99 20.37 -5.90 13.26
CA ALA A 99 20.79 -5.80 11.87
C ALA A 99 22.02 -4.89 11.69
N ALA A 100 22.20 -3.91 12.58
CA ALA A 100 23.37 -3.04 12.61
C ALA A 100 24.58 -3.72 13.27
N SER A 101 24.37 -4.53 14.30
CA SER A 101 25.42 -5.26 15.02
C SER A 101 25.88 -6.54 14.30
N GLY A 102 25.15 -6.97 13.26
CA GLY A 102 25.40 -8.23 12.57
C GLY A 102 24.96 -9.46 13.37
N THR A 103 24.29 -9.27 14.52
CA THR A 103 23.57 -10.36 15.17
C THR A 103 22.35 -10.73 14.32
N THR A 104 21.91 -11.98 14.40
CA THR A 104 20.76 -12.48 13.62
C THR A 104 19.51 -11.69 13.99
N ALA A 105 19.16 -10.70 13.17
CA ALA A 105 18.02 -9.81 13.37
C ALA A 105 16.71 -10.51 12.99
N GLY A 106 16.42 -11.66 13.57
CA GLY A 106 15.34 -12.56 13.18
C GLY A 106 15.77 -13.67 12.24
N SER A 107 14.92 -14.70 12.14
CA SER A 107 15.13 -15.84 11.24
C SER A 107 14.64 -15.55 9.83
N LEU A 108 15.13 -16.30 8.84
CA LEU A 108 14.61 -16.24 7.46
C LEU A 108 13.11 -16.57 7.42
N GLU A 109 12.65 -17.47 8.29
CA GLU A 109 11.24 -17.82 8.43
C GLU A 109 10.40 -16.63 8.91
N GLU A 110 10.86 -15.89 9.92
CA GLU A 110 10.17 -14.70 10.43
C GLU A 110 10.03 -13.60 9.35
N VAL A 111 11.13 -13.30 8.64
CA VAL A 111 11.11 -12.31 7.54
C VAL A 111 10.15 -12.77 6.44
N THR A 112 10.17 -14.05 6.08
CA THR A 112 9.31 -14.63 5.07
C THR A 112 7.83 -14.54 5.46
N GLU A 113 7.48 -14.88 6.70
CA GLU A 113 6.11 -14.77 7.19
C GLU A 113 5.60 -13.33 7.14
N LEU A 114 6.44 -12.38 7.59
CA LEU A 114 6.11 -10.96 7.54
C LEU A 114 5.93 -10.45 6.12
N LEU A 115 6.77 -10.88 5.16
CA LEU A 115 6.62 -10.53 3.75
C LEU A 115 5.35 -11.10 3.15
N VAL A 116 5.00 -12.36 3.45
CA VAL A 116 3.75 -12.98 3.00
C VAL A 116 2.54 -12.25 3.58
N ARG A 117 2.58 -11.91 4.87
CA ARG A 117 1.53 -11.11 5.51
C ARG A 117 1.42 -9.72 4.90
N TRP A 118 2.54 -9.04 4.72
CA TRP A 118 2.61 -7.72 4.09
C TRP A 118 2.03 -7.75 2.68
N ASN A 119 2.31 -8.81 1.93
CA ASN A 119 1.81 -9.02 0.58
C ASN A 119 0.28 -9.10 0.56
N LYS A 120 -0.29 -9.96 1.41
CA LYS A 120 -1.75 -10.11 1.56
C LYS A 120 -2.42 -8.78 1.93
N LEU A 121 -1.83 -8.05 2.89
CA LEU A 121 -2.33 -6.74 3.30
C LEU A 121 -2.21 -5.69 2.18
N HIS A 122 -1.16 -5.71 1.36
CA HIS A 122 -1.03 -4.81 0.22
C HIS A 122 -2.04 -5.10 -0.90
N ILE A 123 -2.37 -6.37 -1.13
CA ILE A 123 -3.46 -6.75 -2.04
C ILE A 123 -4.78 -6.18 -1.51
N ALA A 124 -5.09 -6.41 -0.23
CA ALA A 124 -6.28 -5.86 0.41
C ALA A 124 -6.33 -4.32 0.32
N ARG A 125 -5.20 -3.63 0.59
CA ARG A 125 -5.09 -2.17 0.41
C ARG A 125 -5.41 -1.74 -1.02
N SER A 126 -4.96 -2.51 -2.01
CA SER A 126 -5.15 -2.17 -3.42
C SER A 126 -6.59 -2.34 -3.89
N LEU A 127 -7.44 -3.07 -3.14
CA LEU A 127 -8.86 -3.19 -3.45
C LEU A 127 -9.63 -1.88 -3.19
N PHE A 128 -9.24 -1.07 -2.20
CA PHE A 128 -9.90 0.22 -1.93
C PHE A 128 -9.96 1.15 -3.17
N PRO A 129 -8.84 1.54 -3.81
CA PRO A 129 -8.90 2.35 -5.03
C PRO A 129 -9.55 1.62 -6.20
N LEU A 130 -9.41 0.30 -6.31
CA LEU A 130 -10.04 -0.48 -7.37
C LEU A 130 -11.58 -0.45 -7.26
N THR A 131 -12.11 -0.69 -6.07
CA THR A 131 -13.55 -0.59 -5.78
C THR A 131 -14.03 0.86 -5.97
N GLY A 132 -13.24 1.85 -5.57
CA GLY A 132 -13.52 3.26 -5.85
C GLY A 132 -13.68 3.55 -7.35
N VAL A 133 -12.82 2.99 -8.20
CA VAL A 133 -12.96 3.08 -9.67
C VAL A 133 -14.25 2.42 -10.15
N VAL A 134 -14.55 1.21 -9.70
CA VAL A 134 -15.79 0.50 -10.09
C VAL A 134 -17.03 1.32 -9.72
N ILE A 135 -17.07 1.89 -8.51
CA ILE A 135 -18.18 2.75 -8.06
C ILE A 135 -18.25 4.01 -8.93
N ALA A 136 -17.13 4.69 -9.19
CA ALA A 136 -17.11 5.88 -10.03
C ALA A 136 -17.53 5.61 -11.48
N LEU A 137 -17.20 4.43 -12.03
CA LEU A 137 -17.65 4.04 -13.37
C LEU A 137 -19.14 3.72 -13.42
N SER A 138 -19.73 3.20 -12.34
CA SER A 138 -21.18 2.98 -12.25
C SER A 138 -22.01 4.27 -12.25
N ASP A 139 -21.39 5.40 -11.96
CA ASP A 139 -22.00 6.74 -12.03
C ASP A 139 -21.89 7.37 -13.42
N ALA A 140 -21.01 6.84 -14.28
CA ALA A 140 -20.87 7.29 -15.66
C ALA A 140 -21.80 6.53 -16.64
N MET A 141 -22.40 5.43 -16.18
CA MET A 141 -23.38 4.61 -16.90
C MET A 141 -24.79 5.04 -16.56
#